data_AF-A0A0C1G9W0-F1
#
_entry.id   AF-A0A0C1G9W0-F1
#
_cell.length_a   1.000
_cell.length_b   1.000
_cell.length_c   1.000
_cell.angle_alpha   90.00
_cell.angle_beta   90.00
_cell.angle_gamma   90.00
#
_symmetry.space_group_name_H-M   'P 1'
#
loop_
_entity.id
_entity.type
_entity.pdbx_description
1 polymer ?
#
loop_
_entity_poly.entity_id
_entity_poly.type
_entity_poly.pdbx_seq_one_letter_code
_entity_poly.pdbx_strand_id
1 'polypeptide(L)' 'MGWVVMSERELNRVEVLAQVDDGRLSVDSAANMLDLTRRQIFRLLKRYRQDGASVIRHKVGCPQSK' A
#
# COMPACT_ATOMS: atom_id res chain seq x y z
N MET A 1 -18.15 -3.05 -12.35
CA MET A 1 -17.91 -1.60 -12.34
C MET A 1 -18.17 -1.07 -10.93
N GLY A 2 -17.20 -1.23 -10.02
CA GLY A 2 -17.29 -0.70 -8.65
C GLY A 2 -16.19 0.32 -8.46
N TRP A 3 -16.41 1.54 -8.94
CA TRP A 3 -15.57 2.67 -8.57
C TRP A 3 -15.94 2.99 -7.13
N VAL A 4 -15.16 2.43 -6.21
CA VAL A 4 -15.32 2.66 -4.78
C VAL A 4 -15.19 4.16 -4.57
N VAL A 5 -16.27 4.77 -4.09
CA VAL A 5 -16.21 6.12 -3.51
C VAL A 5 -15.19 6.00 -2.39
N MET A 6 -13.98 6.52 -2.62
CA MET A 6 -12.90 6.42 -1.64
C MET A 6 -13.31 7.23 -0.41
N SER A 7 -13.79 6.52 0.61
CA SER A 7 -13.89 7.08 1.95
C SER A 7 -12.47 7.44 2.42
N GLU A 8 -12.33 8.47 3.24
CA GLU A 8 -11.02 8.93 3.78
C GLU A 8 -10.19 7.78 4.38
N ARG A 9 -10.86 6.75 4.92
CA ARG A 9 -10.23 5.53 5.42
C ARG A 9 -9.51 4.71 4.35
N GLU A 10 -10.03 4.70 3.13
CA GLU A 10 -9.46 3.96 2.01
C GLU A 10 -8.26 4.71 1.41
N LEU A 11 -8.32 6.05 1.35
CA LEU A 11 -7.17 6.89 1.01
C LEU A 11 -6.04 6.71 2.03
N ASN A 12 -6.34 6.78 3.33
CA ASN A 12 -5.36 6.53 4.39
C ASN A 12 -4.73 5.14 4.26
N ARG A 13 -5.53 4.12 3.91
CA ARG A 13 -5.02 2.76 3.69
C ARG A 13 -4.07 2.69 2.49
N VAL A 14 -4.36 3.35 1.38
CA VAL A 14 -3.48 3.40 0.19
C VAL A 14 -2.18 4.13 0.50
N GLU A 15 -2.26 5.25 1.21
CA GLU A 15 -1.08 6.04 1.60
C GLU A 15 -0.16 5.26 2.53
N VAL A 16 -0.70 4.61 3.56
CA VAL A 16 0.08 3.75 4.48
C VAL A 16 0.72 2.59 3.73
N LEU A 17 0.00 1.96 2.79
CA LEU A 17 0.56 0.87 1.98
C LEU A 17 1.68 1.34 1.05
N ALA A 18 1.55 2.53 0.44
CA ALA A 18 2.59 3.13 -0.39
C ALA A 18 3.85 3.43 0.41
N GLN A 19 3.72 3.94 1.65
CA GLN A 19 4.88 4.18 2.52
C GLN A 19 5.57 2.89 2.97
N VAL A 20 4.82 1.80 3.18
CA VAL A 20 5.39 0.48 3.50
C VAL A 20 6.11 -0.13 2.30
N ASP A 21 5.56 0.05 1.08
CA ASP A 21 6.21 -0.43 -0.14
C ASP A 21 7.48 0.36 -0.48
N ASP A 22 7.50 1.68 -0.22
CA ASP A 22 8.68 2.55 -0.34
C ASP A 22 9.75 2.28 0.74
N GLY A 23 9.43 1.45 1.74
CA GLY A 23 10.33 1.14 2.86
C GLY A 23 10.48 2.28 3.87
N ARG A 24 9.68 3.35 3.77
CA ARG A 24 9.64 4.47 4.72
C ARG A 24 8.88 4.12 6.00
N LEU A 25 7.94 3.18 5.93
CA LEU A 25 7.11 2.75 7.05
C LEU A 25 7.22 1.25 7.27
N SER A 26 7.37 0.82 8.52
CA SER A 26 7.38 -0.61 8.85
C SER A 26 5.97 -1.20 8.81
N VAL A 27 5.88 -2.47 8.41
CA VAL A 27 4.63 -3.26 8.42
C VAL A 27 3.96 -3.24 9.80
N ASP A 28 4.75 -3.19 10.87
CA ASP A 28 4.26 -3.13 12.25
C ASP A 28 3.59 -1.79 12.58
N SER A 29 4.22 -0.69 12.19
CA SER A 29 3.65 0.65 12.34
C SER A 29 2.39 0.82 11.51
N ALA A 30 2.37 0.31 10.29
CA ALA A 30 1.19 0.31 9.43
C ALA A 30 0.04 -0.55 9.99
N ALA A 31 0.37 -1.69 10.59
CA ALA A 31 -0.58 -2.53 11.31
C ALA A 31 -1.24 -1.76 12.47
N ASN A 32 -0.46 -1.02 13.25
CA ASN A 32 -0.97 -0.19 14.34
C ASN A 32 -1.82 1.00 13.86
N MET A 33 -1.41 1.68 12.78
CA MET A 33 -2.16 2.83 12.23
C MET A 33 -3.50 2.44 11.60
N LEU A 34 -3.60 1.24 11.04
CA LEU A 34 -4.80 0.75 10.36
C LEU A 34 -5.64 -0.18 11.24
N ASP A 35 -5.20 -0.48 12.46
CA ASP A 35 -5.78 -1.49 13.36
C ASP A 35 -5.92 -2.86 12.64
N LEU A 36 -4.86 -3.27 11.95
CA LEU A 36 -4.79 -4.49 11.16
C LEU A 36 -3.67 -5.40 11.63
N THR A 37 -3.85 -6.69 11.43
CA THR A 37 -2.77 -7.66 11.63
C THR A 37 -1.74 -7.56 10.51
N ARG A 38 -0.47 -7.90 10.81
CA ARG A 38 0.60 -7.98 9.79
C ARG A 38 0.18 -8.82 8.57
N ARG A 39 -0.55 -9.92 8.79
CA ARG A 39 -1.10 -10.77 7.71
C ARG A 39 -2.08 -10.02 6.79
N GLN A 40 -2.94 -9.18 7.35
CA GLN A 40 -3.85 -8.34 6.56
C GLN A 40 -3.08 -7.29 5.77
N ILE A 41 -2.04 -6.69 6.35
CA ILE A 41 -1.14 -5.76 5.63
C ILE A 41 -0.46 -6.46 4.45
N PHE A 42 0.12 -7.66 4.65
CA PHE A 42 0.72 -8.43 3.55
C PHE A 42 -0.28 -8.79 2.45
N ARG A 43 -1.51 -9.15 2.81
CA ARG A 43 -2.58 -9.40 1.84
C ARG A 43 -2.95 -8.14 1.07
N LEU A 44 -3.01 -6.99 1.74
CA LEU A 44 -3.27 -5.69 1.12
C LEU A 44 -2.11 -5.26 0.21
N LEU A 45 -0.86 -5.43 0.63
CA LEU A 45 0.32 -5.18 -0.21
C LEU A 45 0.32 -6.08 -1.45
N LYS A 46 -0.03 -7.36 -1.31
CA LYS A 46 -0.14 -8.28 -2.45
C LYS A 46 -1.21 -7.79 -3.43
N ARG A 47 -2.36 -7.35 -2.93
CA ARG A 47 -3.43 -6.77 -3.74
C ARG A 47 -3.00 -5.45 -4.38
N TYR A 48 -2.36 -4.56 -3.64
CA TYR A 48 -1.80 -3.30 -4.13
C TYR A 48 -0.76 -3.53 -5.23
N ARG A 49 0.10 -4.54 -5.11
CA ARG A 49 1.03 -4.93 -6.18
C ARG A 49 0.33 -5.59 -7.36
N GLN A 50 -0.76 -6.33 -7.15
CA GLN A 50 -1.51 -6.94 -8.26
C GLN A 50 -2.34 -5.92 -9.05
N ASP A 51 -3.02 -5.02 -8.35
CA ASP A 51 -3.80 -3.93 -8.93
C ASP A 51 -2.90 -2.75 -9.38
N GLY A 52 -1.70 -2.61 -8.80
CA GLY A 52 -0.77 -1.49 -9.01
C GLY A 52 0.52 -1.79 -9.79
N ALA A 53 0.93 -3.06 -9.99
CA ALA A 53 2.05 -3.37 -10.89
C ALA A 53 1.72 -3.05 -12.35
N SER A 54 0.44 -2.99 -12.72
CA SER A 54 -0.02 -2.52 -14.02
C SER A 54 -0.05 -0.98 -14.13
N VAL A 55 -0.03 -0.23 -13.01
CA VAL A 55 -0.18 1.23 -12.99
C VAL A 55 1.15 1.96 -12.70
N ILE A 56 2.05 1.37 -11.92
CA ILE A 56 3.29 2.04 -11.44
C ILE A 56 4.50 1.78 -12.35
N ARG A 57 4.35 1.12 -13.50
CA ARG A 57 5.45 1.08 -14.49
C ARG A 57 5.67 2.41 -15.23
N HIS A 58 4.84 3.42 -14.95
CA HIS A 58 4.88 4.70 -15.66
C HIS A 58 4.79 5.91 -14.72
N LYS A 59 5.37 5.90 -13.51
CA LYS A 59 5.72 7.16 -12.83
C LYS A 59 6.92 6.98 -11.91
N VAL A 60 8.08 7.36 -12.45
CA VAL A 60 9.17 8.11 -11.81
C VAL A 60 9.70 7.63 -10.44
N GLY A 61 10.91 7.05 -10.46
CA GLY A 61 11.98 7.51 -9.57
C GLY A 61 12.55 6.55 -8.52
N CYS A 62 13.46 5.64 -8.95
CA CYS A 62 14.62 5.15 -8.19
C CYS A 62 14.37 4.25 -6.94
N PRO A 63 15.41 3.59 -6.38
CA PRO A 63 15.91 2.28 -6.80
C PRO A 63 15.81 1.23 -5.67
N GLN A 64 15.47 -0.03 -5.99
CA GLN A 64 15.62 -1.11 -5.02
C GLN A 64 17.10 -1.56 -4.98
N SER A 65 17.91 -0.87 -4.18
CA SER A 65 19.25 -1.32 -3.78
C SER A 65 19.13 -2.24 -2.56
N LYS A 66 19.19 -3.56 -2.79
CA LYS A 66 20.19 -4.53 -2.30
C LYS A 66 19.77 -5.94 -2.71
#